data_AF-A0A4U7EYE8-F1
#
_entry.id   AF-A0A4U7EYE8-F1
#
_cell.length_a   1.000
_cell.length_b   1.000
_cell.length_c   1.000
_cell.angle_alpha   90.00
_cell.angle_beta   90.00
_cell.angle_gamma   90.00
#
_symmetry.space_group_name_H-M   'P 1'
#
loop_
_entity.id
_entity.type
_entity.pdbx_description
1 polymer ?
#
loop_
_entity_poly.entity_id
_entity_poly.type
_entity_poly.pdbx_seq_one_letter_code
_entity_poly.pdbx_strand_id
1 'polypeptide(L)'
;LEKRARAESLAVTPLLVTTDVDVPVVAVGVHREGDWPRFAAGSGADLDPAAAARSALAEALQNWTELRSMGEETAAEQGAAIGRHADFPAETRAFFDPETTVPAASIGEETASGEAELSAVVERVEAVGLDPYVARVTTRDLAALGFEAVRVLVPGAQPLFTGEPFFGDRASDVPRSMGFEPDLDNEYHPFP
;
A
#
# COMPACT_ATOMS: atom_id res chain seq x y z
N LEU A 1 -16.71 -6.68 -0.35
CA LEU A 1 -15.38 -7.24 -0.65
C LEU A 1 -15.20 -8.61 -0.02
N GLU A 2 -15.44 -8.78 1.28
CA GLU A 2 -15.40 -10.10 1.96
C GLU A 2 -16.20 -11.22 1.27
N LYS A 3 -17.42 -10.92 0.78
CA LYS A 3 -18.22 -11.91 0.02
C LYS A 3 -17.53 -12.38 -1.27
N ARG A 4 -16.73 -11.52 -1.92
CA ARG A 4 -15.96 -11.86 -3.13
C ARG A 4 -14.72 -12.66 -2.77
N ALA A 5 -13.99 -12.27 -1.72
CA ALA A 5 -12.86 -13.05 -1.21
C ALA A 5 -13.29 -14.47 -0.78
N ARG A 6 -14.40 -14.59 -0.04
CA ARG A 6 -14.97 -15.88 0.34
C ARG A 6 -15.47 -16.71 -0.84
N ALA A 7 -15.99 -16.08 -1.89
CA ALA A 7 -16.39 -16.79 -3.11
C ALA A 7 -15.20 -17.46 -3.81
N GLU A 8 -14.01 -16.87 -3.67
CA GLU A 8 -12.75 -17.42 -4.18
C GLU A 8 -11.99 -18.25 -3.13
N SER A 9 -12.59 -18.51 -1.95
CA SER A 9 -11.96 -19.19 -0.81
C SER A 9 -10.65 -18.54 -0.33
N LEU A 10 -10.55 -17.22 -0.41
CA LEU A 10 -9.38 -16.46 0.01
C LEU A 10 -9.43 -16.12 1.50
N ALA A 11 -8.32 -16.41 2.18
CA ALA A 11 -7.99 -15.81 3.45
C ALA A 11 -7.50 -14.37 3.23
N VAL A 12 -7.75 -13.50 4.20
CA VAL A 12 -7.45 -12.06 4.12
C VAL A 12 -6.70 -11.66 5.39
N THR A 13 -5.51 -11.11 5.23
CA THR A 13 -4.69 -10.62 6.35
C THR A 13 -4.36 -9.14 6.17
N PRO A 14 -5.00 -8.25 6.95
CA PRO A 14 -4.60 -6.85 7.03
C PRO A 14 -3.40 -6.68 7.96
N LEU A 15 -2.44 -5.87 7.55
CA LEU A 15 -1.24 -5.50 8.30
C LEU A 15 -1.14 -3.97 8.36
N LEU A 16 -1.03 -3.43 9.58
CA LEU A 16 -0.73 -2.02 9.78
C LEU A 16 0.76 -1.79 9.52
N VAL A 17 1.07 -0.98 8.50
CA VAL A 17 2.42 -0.65 8.06
C VAL A 17 2.69 0.86 8.12
N THR A 18 1.94 1.57 8.97
CA THR A 18 2.16 2.99 9.26
C THR A 18 3.59 3.24 9.73
N THR A 19 4.21 4.30 9.19
CA THR A 19 5.57 4.72 9.53
C THR A 19 5.54 5.99 10.39
N ASP A 20 6.48 6.91 10.21
CA ASP A 20 6.62 8.14 11.01
C ASP A 20 5.59 9.21 10.66
N VAL A 21 5.05 9.22 9.44
CA VAL A 21 3.89 10.05 9.10
C VAL A 21 2.66 9.41 9.76
N ASP A 22 2.00 10.15 10.66
CA ASP A 22 0.85 9.69 11.44
C ASP A 22 -0.46 9.56 10.62
N VAL A 23 -0.37 8.92 9.46
CA VAL A 23 -1.50 8.55 8.60
C VAL A 23 -1.53 7.03 8.54
N PRO A 24 -2.64 6.38 8.94
CA PRO A 24 -2.77 4.93 8.84
C PRO A 24 -2.47 4.40 7.43
N VAL A 25 -1.53 3.45 7.33
CA VAL A 25 -1.24 2.71 6.10
C VAL A 25 -1.49 1.24 6.38
N VAL A 26 -2.37 0.63 5.59
CA VAL A 26 -2.74 -0.77 5.73
C VAL A 26 -2.35 -1.51 4.46
N ALA A 27 -1.53 -2.55 4.62
CA ALA A 27 -1.30 -3.57 3.60
C ALA A 27 -2.33 -4.70 3.78
N VAL A 28 -2.83 -5.28 2.71
CA VAL A 28 -3.72 -6.44 2.77
C VAL A 28 -3.20 -7.52 1.84
N GLY A 29 -2.88 -8.68 2.41
CA GLY A 29 -2.60 -9.90 1.67
C GLY A 29 -3.86 -10.75 1.53
N VAL A 30 -4.16 -11.21 0.32
CA VAL A 30 -5.18 -12.24 0.08
C VAL A 30 -4.50 -13.51 -0.41
N HIS A 31 -4.87 -14.66 0.15
CA HIS A 31 -4.19 -15.91 -0.17
C HIS A 31 -5.08 -17.15 -0.11
N ARG A 32 -4.65 -18.21 -0.80
CA ARG A 32 -5.23 -19.57 -0.71
C ARG A 32 -4.16 -20.63 -0.87
N GLU A 33 -4.49 -21.83 -0.44
CA GLU A 33 -3.74 -23.03 -0.79
C GLU A 33 -4.24 -23.60 -2.13
N GLY A 34 -3.36 -24.30 -2.86
CA GLY A 34 -3.70 -24.97 -4.11
C GLY A 34 -3.21 -24.25 -5.37
N ASP A 35 -4.12 -24.04 -6.32
CA ASP A 35 -3.78 -23.55 -7.67
C ASP A 35 -3.34 -22.09 -7.68
N TRP A 36 -2.42 -21.78 -8.60
CA TRP A 36 -1.95 -20.42 -8.84
C TRP A 36 -3.10 -19.48 -9.32
N PRO A 37 -3.08 -18.17 -8.99
CA PRO A 37 -2.20 -17.54 -8.01
C PRO A 37 -2.57 -18.00 -6.60
N ARG A 38 -1.60 -17.97 -5.70
CA ARG A 38 -1.78 -18.30 -4.28
C ARG A 38 -1.80 -17.07 -3.39
N PHE A 39 -1.32 -15.94 -3.89
CA PHE A 39 -1.24 -14.69 -3.14
C PHE A 39 -1.41 -13.46 -4.03
N ALA A 40 -1.97 -12.40 -3.48
CA ALA A 40 -1.88 -11.03 -4.01
C ALA A 40 -1.91 -10.04 -2.85
N ALA A 41 -1.25 -8.88 -3.01
CA ALA A 41 -1.27 -7.81 -2.03
C ALA A 41 -1.91 -6.54 -2.60
N GLY A 42 -2.36 -5.68 -1.71
CA GLY A 42 -2.70 -4.28 -1.97
C GLY A 42 -2.37 -3.43 -0.76
N SER A 43 -2.35 -2.12 -0.91
CA SER A 43 -2.06 -1.17 0.15
C SER A 43 -3.00 0.04 0.09
N GLY A 44 -3.18 0.72 1.21
CA GLY A 44 -4.04 1.88 1.29
C GLY A 44 -3.63 2.77 2.43
N ALA A 45 -3.68 4.07 2.23
CA ALA A 45 -3.43 5.07 3.26
C ALA A 45 -4.64 5.99 3.38
N ASP A 46 -5.11 6.22 4.60
CA ASP A 46 -6.29 7.03 4.90
C ASP A 46 -6.31 7.42 6.39
N LEU A 47 -6.86 8.57 6.76
CA LEU A 47 -7.05 8.93 8.17
C LEU A 47 -8.07 8.00 8.86
N ASP A 48 -9.04 7.44 8.13
CA ASP A 48 -9.88 6.31 8.57
C ASP A 48 -9.14 4.99 8.28
N PRO A 49 -8.62 4.28 9.30
CA PRO A 49 -7.93 3.00 9.10
C PRO A 49 -8.83 1.93 8.46
N ALA A 50 -10.16 2.00 8.63
CA ALA A 50 -11.08 1.11 7.96
C ALA A 50 -11.23 1.46 6.47
N ALA A 51 -11.12 2.73 6.09
CA ALA A 51 -11.06 3.14 4.69
C ALA A 51 -9.76 2.69 4.04
N ALA A 52 -8.62 2.87 4.70
CA ALA A 52 -7.32 2.35 4.27
C ALA A 52 -7.39 0.83 4.01
N ALA A 53 -7.89 0.05 4.98
CA ALA A 53 -8.04 -1.40 4.84
C ALA A 53 -9.01 -1.81 3.73
N ARG A 54 -10.12 -1.09 3.54
CA ARG A 54 -11.07 -1.34 2.44
C ARG A 54 -10.43 -1.08 1.08
N SER A 55 -9.66 0.01 0.95
CA SER A 55 -8.92 0.35 -0.27
C SER A 55 -7.87 -0.72 -0.59
N ALA A 56 -7.05 -1.06 0.39
CA ALA A 56 -6.02 -2.10 0.26
C ALA A 56 -6.60 -3.47 -0.13
N LEU A 57 -7.73 -3.87 0.46
CA LEU A 57 -8.41 -5.11 0.07
C LEU A 57 -9.00 -5.04 -1.34
N ALA A 58 -9.50 -3.89 -1.77
CA ALA A 58 -10.02 -3.72 -3.13
C ALA A 58 -8.89 -3.88 -4.15
N GLU A 59 -7.73 -3.26 -3.90
CA GLU A 59 -6.53 -3.40 -4.71
C GLU A 59 -6.01 -4.85 -4.72
N ALA A 60 -5.91 -5.51 -3.56
CA ALA A 60 -5.47 -6.90 -3.48
C ALA A 60 -6.36 -7.85 -4.31
N LEU A 61 -7.68 -7.63 -4.29
CA LEU A 61 -8.62 -8.41 -5.11
C LEU A 61 -8.55 -8.06 -6.60
N GLN A 62 -8.22 -6.81 -6.94
CA GLN A 62 -7.96 -6.41 -8.32
C GLN A 62 -6.70 -7.12 -8.84
N ASN A 63 -5.58 -7.02 -8.11
CA ASN A 63 -4.32 -7.67 -8.46
C ASN A 63 -4.48 -9.19 -8.57
N TRP A 64 -5.25 -9.80 -7.67
CA TRP A 64 -5.62 -11.21 -7.77
C TRP A 64 -6.32 -11.55 -9.10
N THR A 65 -7.28 -10.72 -9.50
CA THR A 65 -8.05 -10.92 -10.74
C THR A 65 -7.16 -10.75 -11.97
N GLU A 66 -6.25 -9.77 -11.94
CA GLU A 66 -5.28 -9.52 -12.99
C GLU A 66 -4.28 -10.68 -13.12
N LEU A 67 -3.69 -11.13 -12.02
CA LEU A 67 -2.81 -12.31 -11.97
C LEU A 67 -3.53 -13.54 -12.56
N ARG A 68 -4.74 -13.85 -12.08
CA ARG A 68 -5.54 -14.96 -12.63
C ARG A 68 -5.77 -14.88 -14.12
N SER A 69 -5.93 -13.67 -14.65
CA SER A 69 -6.18 -13.44 -16.08
C SER A 69 -4.90 -13.53 -16.90
N MET A 70 -3.78 -13.10 -16.31
CA MET A 70 -2.45 -13.09 -16.90
C MET A 70 -1.85 -14.51 -17.00
N GLY A 71 -2.02 -15.32 -15.96
CA GLY A 71 -1.43 -16.66 -15.88
C GLY A 71 0.04 -16.65 -15.39
N GLU A 72 0.48 -17.79 -14.85
CA GLU A 72 1.77 -17.95 -14.17
C GLU A 72 2.96 -17.63 -15.08
N GLU A 73 2.97 -18.17 -16.31
CA GLU A 73 4.06 -17.96 -17.27
C GLU A 73 4.26 -16.47 -17.59
N THR A 74 3.18 -15.75 -17.91
CA THR A 74 3.26 -14.32 -18.23
C THR A 74 3.56 -13.47 -17.00
N ALA A 75 3.06 -13.85 -15.82
CA ALA A 75 3.35 -13.18 -14.56
C ALA A 75 4.82 -13.32 -14.13
N ALA A 76 5.47 -14.44 -14.45
CA ALA A 76 6.89 -14.66 -14.20
C ALA A 76 7.81 -13.74 -15.02
N GLU A 77 7.31 -13.21 -16.15
CA GLU A 77 8.03 -12.27 -17.01
C GLU A 77 7.80 -10.79 -16.61
N GLN A 78 6.86 -10.51 -15.72
CA GLN A 78 6.58 -9.14 -15.28
C GLN A 78 7.64 -8.62 -14.30
N GLY A 79 7.80 -7.30 -14.29
CA GLY A 79 8.64 -6.61 -13.32
C GLY A 79 8.11 -6.73 -11.88
N ALA A 80 8.85 -6.16 -10.93
CA ALA A 80 8.44 -6.04 -9.53
C ALA A 80 8.15 -7.37 -8.79
N ALA A 81 8.71 -8.49 -9.28
CA ALA A 81 8.61 -9.81 -8.66
C ALA A 81 7.15 -10.30 -8.42
N ILE A 82 6.15 -9.75 -9.11
CA ILE A 82 4.74 -10.05 -8.84
C ILE A 82 4.41 -11.53 -9.04
N GLY A 83 5.01 -12.20 -10.03
CA GLY A 83 4.87 -13.64 -10.25
C GLY A 83 5.45 -14.45 -9.10
N ARG A 84 6.62 -14.07 -8.59
CA ARG A 84 7.27 -14.70 -7.43
C ARG A 84 6.40 -14.59 -6.18
N HIS A 85 5.88 -13.40 -5.88
CA HIS A 85 5.02 -13.23 -4.71
C HIS A 85 3.67 -13.94 -4.88
N ALA A 86 3.15 -14.06 -6.11
CA ALA A 86 1.93 -14.80 -6.40
C ALA A 86 2.02 -16.30 -6.08
N ASP A 87 3.23 -16.89 -6.06
CA ASP A 87 3.48 -18.26 -5.58
C ASP A 87 3.38 -18.42 -4.05
N PHE A 88 3.31 -17.29 -3.34
CA PHE A 88 3.27 -17.18 -1.89
C PHE A 88 4.46 -17.87 -1.18
N PRO A 89 5.70 -17.45 -1.48
CA PRO A 89 6.90 -18.03 -0.89
C PRO A 89 7.04 -17.64 0.60
N ALA A 90 8.00 -18.26 1.29
CA ALA A 90 8.11 -18.19 2.75
C ALA A 90 8.29 -16.76 3.26
N GLU A 91 9.09 -15.95 2.57
CA GLU A 91 9.32 -14.53 2.85
C GLU A 91 8.02 -13.71 2.80
N THR A 92 7.14 -14.01 1.84
CA THR A 92 5.85 -13.30 1.68
C THR A 92 4.87 -13.75 2.74
N ARG A 93 4.86 -15.05 3.06
CA ARG A 93 4.07 -15.59 4.17
C ARG A 93 4.46 -14.93 5.48
N ALA A 94 5.75 -14.84 5.77
CA ALA A 94 6.27 -14.23 6.98
C ALA A 94 5.91 -12.73 7.09
N PHE A 95 5.99 -11.98 5.99
CA PHE A 95 5.59 -10.57 5.99
C PHE A 95 4.11 -10.36 6.36
N PHE A 96 3.22 -11.26 5.94
CA PHE A 96 1.78 -11.22 6.24
C PHE A 96 1.36 -12.13 7.41
N ASP A 97 2.27 -12.49 8.30
CA ASP A 97 1.98 -13.26 9.52
C ASP A 97 2.51 -12.53 10.76
N PRO A 98 1.85 -11.43 11.19
CA PRO A 98 2.32 -10.61 12.29
C PRO A 98 2.19 -11.35 13.63
N GLU A 99 3.22 -11.25 14.47
CA GLU A 99 3.20 -11.85 15.82
C GLU A 99 2.17 -11.18 16.77
N THR A 100 1.80 -9.93 16.49
CA THR A 100 0.92 -9.11 17.34
C THR A 100 -0.22 -8.52 16.53
N THR A 101 -1.38 -8.41 17.15
CA THR A 101 -2.55 -7.73 16.58
C THR A 101 -3.00 -6.58 17.47
N VAL A 102 -3.55 -5.54 16.85
CA VAL A 102 -4.15 -4.39 17.53
C VAL A 102 -5.61 -4.23 17.10
N PRO A 103 -6.52 -3.79 17.98
CA PRO A 103 -7.89 -3.50 17.58
C PRO A 103 -7.93 -2.34 16.56
N ALA A 104 -8.66 -2.51 15.46
CA ALA A 104 -8.80 -1.43 14.46
C ALA A 104 -9.38 -0.14 15.06
N ALA A 105 -10.28 -0.26 16.05
CA ALA A 105 -10.89 0.87 16.73
C ALA A 105 -9.94 1.65 17.65
N SER A 106 -8.72 1.16 17.88
CA SER A 106 -7.68 1.90 18.63
C SER A 106 -6.67 2.60 17.71
N ILE A 107 -6.91 2.60 16.39
CA ILE A 107 -6.05 3.23 15.38
C ILE A 107 -6.74 4.51 14.92
N GLY A 108 -5.98 5.61 14.83
CA GLY A 108 -6.47 6.89 14.31
C GLY A 108 -7.38 7.67 15.26
N GLU A 109 -7.75 8.86 14.83
CA GLU A 109 -8.68 9.78 15.51
C GLU A 109 -9.96 9.96 14.70
N GLU A 110 -10.92 10.74 15.22
CA GLU A 110 -12.17 11.05 14.52
C GLU A 110 -11.89 11.72 13.15
N THR A 111 -12.56 11.23 12.10
CA THR A 111 -12.21 11.58 10.73
C THR A 111 -12.73 12.97 10.36
N ALA A 112 -11.80 13.85 10.01
CA ALA A 112 -12.11 15.07 9.26
C ALA A 112 -12.51 14.70 7.83
N SER A 113 -13.18 15.63 7.12
CA SER A 113 -13.55 15.44 5.71
C SER A 113 -13.20 16.65 4.86
N GLY A 114 -12.87 16.45 3.59
CA GLY A 114 -12.71 17.54 2.63
C GLY A 114 -11.48 18.40 2.92
N GLU A 115 -11.66 19.72 3.02
CA GLU A 115 -10.54 20.64 3.29
C GLU A 115 -9.87 20.37 4.64
N ALA A 116 -10.64 20.05 5.67
CA ALA A 116 -10.11 19.76 7.01
C ALA A 116 -9.27 18.47 7.02
N GLU A 117 -9.70 17.46 6.25
CA GLU A 117 -8.96 16.21 6.07
C GLU A 117 -7.63 16.45 5.36
N LEU A 118 -7.65 17.22 4.26
CA LEU A 118 -6.46 17.59 3.53
C LEU A 118 -5.48 18.37 4.41
N SER A 119 -5.95 19.37 5.16
CA SER A 119 -5.12 20.13 6.11
C SER A 119 -4.49 19.20 7.15
N ALA A 120 -5.25 18.26 7.70
CA ALA A 120 -4.75 17.34 8.71
C ALA A 120 -3.71 16.35 8.16
N VAL A 121 -3.78 15.97 6.88
CA VAL A 121 -2.73 15.17 6.22
C VAL A 121 -1.48 16.02 5.97
N VAL A 122 -1.63 17.25 5.47
CA VAL A 122 -0.51 18.18 5.24
C VAL A 122 0.24 18.45 6.54
N GLU A 123 -0.46 18.75 7.63
CA GLU A 123 0.13 19.00 8.94
C GLU A 123 0.96 17.80 9.43
N ARG A 124 0.49 16.56 9.22
CA ARG A 124 1.22 15.33 9.60
C ARG A 124 2.46 15.08 8.75
N VAL A 125 2.41 15.41 7.47
CA VAL A 125 3.58 15.33 6.57
C VAL A 125 4.62 16.39 6.97
N GLU A 126 4.20 17.62 7.23
CA GLU A 126 5.08 18.71 7.67
C GLU A 126 5.66 18.45 9.07
N ALA A 127 4.92 17.78 9.97
CA ALA A 127 5.38 17.44 11.30
C ALA A 127 6.62 16.53 11.32
N VAL A 128 6.86 15.75 10.26
CA VAL A 128 8.07 14.93 10.09
C VAL A 128 9.13 15.60 9.19
N GLY A 129 8.98 16.90 8.92
CA GLY A 129 9.95 17.70 8.17
C GLY A 129 9.92 17.46 6.66
N LEU A 130 8.79 16.99 6.12
CA LEU A 130 8.59 16.84 4.67
C LEU A 130 7.80 18.02 4.09
N ASP A 131 8.14 18.42 2.87
CA ASP A 131 7.48 19.51 2.16
C ASP A 131 6.55 18.97 1.05
N PRO A 132 5.22 19.00 1.23
CA PRO A 132 4.28 18.62 0.18
C PRO A 132 4.04 19.75 -0.80
N TYR A 133 4.22 19.48 -2.09
CA TYR A 133 3.90 20.38 -3.19
C TYR A 133 2.74 19.82 -4.01
N VAL A 134 1.86 20.70 -4.50
CA VAL A 134 0.78 20.33 -5.40
C VAL A 134 0.81 21.17 -6.67
N ALA A 135 0.70 20.52 -7.82
CA ALA A 135 0.54 21.17 -9.11
C ALA A 135 -0.78 20.73 -9.74
N ARG A 136 -1.60 21.70 -10.12
CA ARG A 136 -2.80 21.43 -10.94
C ARG A 136 -2.36 21.03 -12.34
N VAL A 137 -2.77 19.84 -12.78
CA VAL A 137 -2.46 19.31 -14.12
C VAL A 137 -3.71 19.19 -15.01
N THR A 138 -4.87 19.63 -14.52
CA THR A 138 -6.13 19.67 -15.25
C THR A 138 -6.03 20.50 -16.52
N THR A 139 -6.24 19.86 -17.67
CA THR A 139 -6.36 20.53 -18.97
C THR A 139 -7.75 21.17 -19.11
N ARG A 140 -7.86 22.19 -19.98
CA ARG A 140 -9.10 22.99 -20.10
C ARG A 140 -10.32 22.18 -20.54
N ASP A 141 -10.11 21.19 -21.40
CA ASP A 141 -11.14 20.26 -21.89
C ASP A 141 -11.66 19.35 -20.77
N LEU A 142 -10.78 18.81 -19.92
CA LEU A 142 -11.19 18.02 -18.75
C LEU A 142 -11.88 18.88 -17.69
N ALA A 143 -11.39 20.11 -17.46
CA ALA A 143 -12.06 21.05 -16.57
C ALA A 143 -13.48 21.40 -17.05
N ALA A 144 -13.70 21.54 -18.36
CA ALA A 144 -15.01 21.80 -18.93
C ALA A 144 -15.99 20.62 -18.74
N LEU A 145 -15.47 19.41 -18.56
CA LEU A 145 -16.23 18.20 -18.23
C LEU A 145 -16.43 17.99 -16.71
N GLY A 146 -15.88 18.87 -15.87
CA GLY A 146 -16.00 18.81 -14.41
C GLY A 146 -14.99 17.91 -13.72
N PHE A 147 -13.91 17.48 -14.41
CA PHE A 147 -12.83 16.72 -13.79
C PHE A 147 -11.74 17.65 -13.22
N GLU A 148 -11.08 17.17 -12.16
CA GLU A 148 -9.92 17.81 -11.57
C GLU A 148 -8.81 16.77 -11.38
N ALA A 149 -7.61 17.10 -11.83
CA ALA A 149 -6.41 16.29 -11.70
C ALA A 149 -5.27 17.16 -11.14
N VAL A 150 -4.64 16.64 -10.09
CA VAL A 150 -3.48 17.26 -9.44
C VAL A 150 -2.34 16.26 -9.37
N ARG A 151 -1.11 16.78 -9.33
CA ARG A 151 0.08 16.01 -9.01
C ARG A 151 0.63 16.50 -7.68
N VAL A 152 0.72 15.59 -6.72
CA VAL A 152 1.39 15.84 -5.43
C VAL A 152 2.83 15.34 -5.54
N LEU A 153 3.77 16.10 -4.99
CA LEU A 153 5.18 15.74 -4.88
C LEU A 153 5.64 16.02 -3.45
N VAL A 154 6.24 15.03 -2.81
CA VAL A 154 6.91 15.16 -1.52
C VAL A 154 8.36 14.73 -1.71
N PRO A 155 9.30 15.63 -2.07
CA PRO A 155 10.64 15.26 -2.53
C PRO A 155 11.44 14.41 -1.53
N GLY A 156 11.22 14.61 -0.24
CA GLY A 156 11.87 13.84 0.81
C GLY A 156 11.27 12.46 1.04
N ALA A 157 10.06 12.15 0.53
CA ALA A 157 9.41 10.85 0.75
C ALA A 157 10.10 9.72 -0.03
N GLN A 158 10.10 8.51 0.53
CA GLN A 158 10.60 7.30 -0.13
C GLN A 158 9.49 6.71 -1.03
N PRO A 159 9.65 6.69 -2.35
CA PRO A 159 8.70 6.02 -3.23
C PRO A 159 8.88 4.49 -3.21
N LEU A 160 7.80 3.79 -3.53
CA LEU A 160 7.89 2.43 -4.05
C LEU A 160 8.45 2.48 -5.49
N PHE A 161 9.21 1.47 -5.87
CA PHE A 161 9.83 1.39 -7.18
C PHE A 161 9.38 0.12 -7.90
N THR A 162 9.20 0.23 -9.21
CA THR A 162 8.96 -0.90 -10.12
C THR A 162 10.16 -1.03 -11.06
N GLY A 163 11.32 -1.39 -10.50
CA GLY A 163 12.57 -1.59 -11.24
C GLY A 163 13.78 -1.65 -10.32
N GLU A 164 14.89 -1.03 -10.75
CA GLU A 164 16.08 -0.88 -9.94
C GLU A 164 15.76 -0.13 -8.63
N PRO A 165 16.08 -0.72 -7.47
CA PRO A 165 15.88 -0.07 -6.18
C PRO A 165 16.62 1.27 -6.08
N PHE A 166 15.95 2.26 -5.51
CA PHE A 166 16.58 3.51 -5.12
C PHE A 166 16.05 3.96 -3.77
N PHE A 167 16.96 4.37 -2.88
CA PHE A 167 16.66 4.67 -1.50
C PHE A 167 17.20 6.06 -1.13
N GLY A 168 16.33 6.89 -0.56
CA GLY A 168 16.73 8.10 0.14
C GLY A 168 17.02 7.83 1.62
N ASP A 169 17.48 8.86 2.33
CA ASP A 169 17.91 8.74 3.74
C ASP A 169 16.82 8.14 4.65
N ARG A 170 15.54 8.44 4.37
CA ARG A 170 14.39 7.93 5.13
C ARG A 170 14.27 6.40 5.13
N ALA A 171 14.72 5.72 4.09
CA ALA A 171 14.70 4.25 4.06
C ALA A 171 15.59 3.64 5.15
N SER A 172 16.58 4.38 5.65
CA SER A 172 17.42 4.00 6.78
C SER A 172 17.00 4.65 8.09
N ASP A 173 16.65 5.94 8.07
CA ASP A 173 16.46 6.72 9.30
C ASP A 173 15.09 6.49 9.95
N VAL A 174 14.03 6.30 9.17
CA VAL A 174 12.67 6.08 9.68
C VAL A 174 12.53 4.73 10.39
N PRO A 175 12.99 3.59 9.83
CA PRO A 175 12.98 2.32 10.56
C PRO A 175 13.69 2.45 11.92
N ARG A 176 14.87 3.08 11.95
CA ARG A 176 15.65 3.26 13.20
C ARG A 176 14.92 4.12 14.23
N SER A 177 14.29 5.22 13.81
CA SER A 177 13.55 6.10 14.73
C SER A 177 12.35 5.38 15.37
N MET A 178 11.83 4.35 14.70
CA MET A 178 10.73 3.50 15.14
C MET A 178 11.18 2.20 15.83
N GLY A 179 12.50 1.97 15.97
CA GLY A 179 13.05 0.78 16.62
C GLY A 179 13.19 -0.46 15.74
N PHE A 180 13.07 -0.32 14.43
CA PHE A 180 13.33 -1.37 13.43
C PHE A 180 14.76 -1.25 12.86
N GLU A 181 15.32 -2.37 12.40
CA GLU A 181 16.58 -2.37 11.64
C GLU A 181 16.27 -2.19 10.15
N PRO A 182 16.85 -1.18 9.47
CA PRO A 182 16.70 -1.03 8.03
C PRO A 182 17.46 -2.12 7.29
N ASP A 183 16.79 -2.79 6.36
CA ASP A 183 17.38 -3.78 5.45
C ASP A 183 17.04 -3.42 4.00
N LEU A 184 17.97 -2.74 3.33
CA LEU A 184 17.78 -2.26 1.96
C LEU A 184 18.14 -3.31 0.90
N ASP A 185 18.83 -4.37 1.31
CA ASP A 185 19.24 -5.48 0.45
C ASP A 185 18.20 -6.63 0.48
N ASN A 186 17.08 -6.41 1.17
CA ASN A 186 15.99 -7.38 1.26
C ASN A 186 15.37 -7.66 -0.12
N GLU A 187 14.65 -8.77 -0.19
CA GLU A 187 13.95 -9.14 -1.40
C GLU A 187 12.88 -8.13 -1.78
N TYR A 188 12.51 -8.14 -3.06
CA TYR A 188 11.54 -7.22 -3.62
C TYR A 188 10.23 -7.25 -2.84
N HIS A 189 9.53 -6.11 -2.80
CA HIS A 189 8.28 -6.01 -2.06
C HIS A 189 7.12 -6.73 -2.76
N PRO A 190 6.12 -7.24 -2.02
CA PRO A 190 4.97 -7.94 -2.58
C PRO A 190 3.89 -7.03 -3.20
N PHE A 191 4.10 -5.71 -3.16
CA PHE A 191 3.16 -4.71 -3.69
C PHE A 191 3.36 -4.48 -5.20
N PRO A 192 2.29 -4.19 -5.96
CA PRO A 192 2.35 -3.90 -7.39
C PRO A 192 3.13 -2.61 -7.73
#